data_AF-A0AAD5CKK1-F1
#
_entry.id   AF-A0AAD5CKK1-F1
#
_cell.length_a   1.000
_cell.length_b   1.000
_cell.length_c   1.000
_cell.angle_alpha   90.00
_cell.angle_beta   90.00
_cell.angle_gamma   90.00
#
_symmetry.space_group_name_H-M   'P 1'
#
loop_
_entity.id
_entity.type
_entity.pdbx_description
1 polymer ?
#
loop_
_entity_poly.entity_id
_entity_poly.type
_entity_poly.pdbx_seq_one_letter_code
_entity_poly.pdbx_strand_id
1 'polypeptide(L)'
;DKAVRLNVRELDIQVNVLELPLSFYTCKTIEKLRLDHISYDHDVWESVHLPCLKTLDIAIYTNPLVNVFKLVSGCPMLESLSLEVQCCQYEEDYLFDIPTLKRLKLTLYCSQSFSNTVILNVPNLEYLFIGGNLRSLFVMEDVSSLVEASVSFTNLSIGYLWAELLKGLNGVKSLSAQADGFPYLVNTFCSPLPILTNMKCLELKGFCESGLISQFLERSPALKHLCIEKVYELLLQEPGYTSWIEPKSVPPCMLTNLTTVKFLNCKGHKCDIQFLVYALGNAKVLKKVTVIWESLSFEKRMHLSAQLLKLPRASQDCEICFLGEKTYVDLRLVH
;
A
#
# COMPACT_ATOMS: atom_id res chain seq x y z
N ASP A 1 7.83 -12.24 -32.77
CA ASP A 1 7.34 -12.95 -33.98
C ASP A 1 6.60 -14.25 -33.73
N LYS A 2 7.24 -15.33 -33.24
CA LYS A 2 6.53 -16.63 -33.11
C LYS A 2 5.28 -16.54 -32.22
N ALA A 3 5.37 -15.84 -31.09
CA ALA A 3 4.22 -15.62 -30.20
C ALA A 3 3.07 -14.86 -30.89
N VAL A 4 3.39 -13.82 -31.67
CA VAL A 4 2.40 -13.06 -32.47
C VAL A 4 1.72 -13.97 -33.50
N ARG A 5 2.49 -14.79 -34.21
CA ARG A 5 1.95 -15.76 -35.20
C ARG A 5 1.07 -16.84 -34.56
N LEU A 6 1.30 -17.14 -33.28
CA LEU A 6 0.51 -18.11 -32.51
C LEU A 6 -0.72 -17.48 -31.83
N ASN A 7 -1.03 -16.20 -32.10
CA ASN A 7 -2.16 -15.49 -31.51
C ASN A 7 -2.18 -15.53 -29.98
N VAL A 8 -0.98 -15.40 -29.39
CA VAL A 8 -0.82 -15.40 -27.93
C VAL A 8 -1.62 -14.23 -27.32
N ARG A 9 -2.30 -14.51 -26.20
CA ARG A 9 -3.09 -13.53 -25.44
C ARG A 9 -2.34 -12.96 -24.23
N GLU A 10 -1.46 -13.74 -23.63
CA GLU A 10 -0.66 -13.31 -22.49
C GLU A 10 0.81 -13.49 -22.83
N LEU A 11 1.58 -12.43 -22.66
CA LEU A 11 3.00 -12.45 -22.96
C LEU A 11 3.79 -11.82 -21.82
N ASP A 12 4.74 -12.58 -21.29
CA ASP A 12 5.68 -12.14 -20.28
C ASP A 12 7.08 -12.19 -20.88
N ILE A 13 7.73 -11.04 -20.94
CA ILE A 13 9.04 -10.88 -21.57
C ILE A 13 9.95 -10.12 -20.62
N GLN A 14 11.09 -10.75 -20.32
CA GLN A 14 12.26 -10.08 -19.78
C GLN A 14 13.22 -9.79 -20.93
N VAL A 15 13.52 -8.50 -21.14
CA VAL A 15 14.33 -8.04 -22.27
C VAL A 15 15.39 -7.06 -21.81
N ASN A 16 16.65 -7.41 -22.13
CA ASN A 16 17.78 -6.52 -21.89
C ASN A 16 17.77 -5.33 -22.85
N VAL A 17 17.21 -5.47 -24.06
CA VAL A 17 17.02 -4.41 -25.05
C VAL A 17 15.64 -4.59 -25.69
N LEU A 18 14.85 -3.53 -25.81
CA LEU A 18 13.51 -3.56 -26.41
C LEU A 18 13.54 -3.50 -27.95
N GLU A 19 14.45 -4.25 -28.57
CA GLU A 19 14.42 -4.54 -30.02
C GLU A 19 13.34 -5.59 -30.32
N LEU A 20 12.11 -5.31 -29.90
CA LEU A 20 10.97 -6.15 -30.23
C LEU A 20 10.59 -5.92 -31.69
N PRO A 21 10.24 -6.98 -32.42
CA PRO A 21 9.85 -6.85 -33.83
C PRO A 21 8.58 -6.00 -33.95
N LEU A 22 8.44 -5.22 -35.02
CA LEU A 22 7.26 -4.37 -35.26
C LEU A 22 5.92 -5.13 -35.20
N SER A 23 5.95 -6.44 -35.52
CA SER A 23 4.78 -7.33 -35.40
C SER A 23 4.25 -7.44 -33.97
N PHE A 24 5.12 -7.27 -32.97
CA PHE A 24 4.75 -7.25 -31.57
C PHE A 24 3.95 -5.99 -31.25
N TYR A 25 4.47 -4.81 -31.60
CA TYR A 25 3.83 -3.52 -31.31
C TYR A 25 2.50 -3.31 -32.03
N THR A 26 2.16 -4.14 -33.03
CA THR A 26 0.91 -4.09 -33.80
C THR A 26 0.01 -5.31 -33.54
N CYS A 27 0.34 -6.12 -32.54
CA CYS A 27 -0.35 -7.36 -32.25
C CYS A 27 -1.79 -7.12 -31.75
N LYS A 28 -2.76 -7.78 -32.39
CA LYS A 28 -4.19 -7.61 -32.10
C LYS A 28 -4.76 -8.66 -31.15
N THR A 29 -3.94 -9.58 -30.65
CA THR A 29 -4.42 -10.69 -29.80
C THR A 29 -3.98 -10.58 -28.35
N ILE A 30 -2.95 -9.78 -28.06
CA ILE A 30 -2.39 -9.67 -26.72
C ILE A 30 -3.38 -8.88 -25.84
N GLU A 31 -3.83 -9.52 -24.77
CA GLU A 31 -4.70 -8.97 -23.73
C GLU A 31 -3.91 -8.61 -22.47
N LYS A 32 -2.82 -9.32 -22.18
CA LYS A 32 -1.92 -9.07 -21.05
C LYS A 32 -0.47 -9.08 -21.49
N LEU A 33 0.26 -8.05 -21.07
CA LEU A 33 1.67 -7.88 -21.40
C LEU A 33 2.46 -7.53 -20.14
N ARG A 34 3.53 -8.28 -19.88
CA ARG A 34 4.55 -7.92 -18.92
C ARG A 34 5.88 -7.68 -19.62
N LEU A 35 6.48 -6.53 -19.37
CA LEU A 35 7.78 -6.12 -19.89
C LEU A 35 8.70 -5.79 -18.72
N ASP A 36 9.79 -6.52 -18.61
CA ASP A 36 10.87 -6.21 -17.67
C ASP A 36 12.07 -5.71 -18.49
N HIS A 37 12.30 -4.38 -18.48
CA HIS A 37 13.17 -3.69 -19.43
C HIS A 37 14.41 -3.06 -18.80
N ILE A 38 15.58 -3.55 -19.17
CA ILE A 38 16.86 -3.26 -18.49
C ILE A 38 17.81 -2.35 -19.33
N SER A 39 17.40 -1.77 -20.47
CA SER A 39 18.38 -1.12 -21.39
C SER A 39 18.64 0.36 -21.13
N TYR A 40 19.89 0.80 -21.25
CA TYR A 40 20.34 2.18 -21.11
C TYR A 40 20.15 3.07 -22.35
N ASP A 41 19.49 2.57 -23.40
CA ASP A 41 19.41 3.27 -24.68
C ASP A 41 18.15 4.12 -24.86
N HIS A 42 18.32 5.24 -25.54
CA HIS A 42 17.30 6.29 -25.76
C HIS A 42 16.25 5.94 -26.84
N ASP A 43 15.99 4.67 -27.10
CA ASP A 43 15.14 4.27 -28.22
C ASP A 43 13.70 4.73 -28.01
N VAL A 44 13.23 5.61 -28.88
CA VAL A 44 11.88 6.16 -28.86
C VAL A 44 10.93 5.18 -29.55
N TRP A 45 9.86 4.75 -28.88
CA TRP A 45 8.86 3.87 -29.50
C TRP A 45 7.96 4.66 -30.44
N GLU A 46 8.19 4.57 -31.75
CA GLU A 46 7.51 5.46 -32.72
C GLU A 46 6.15 4.95 -33.24
N SER A 47 5.71 3.71 -32.95
CA SER A 47 4.39 3.22 -33.39
C SER A 47 3.92 1.99 -32.62
N VAL A 48 3.16 2.20 -31.54
CA VAL A 48 2.50 1.14 -30.79
C VAL A 48 1.00 1.14 -31.05
N HIS A 49 0.45 -0.02 -31.37
CA HIS A 49 -0.97 -0.26 -31.51
C HIS A 49 -1.34 -1.67 -31.03
N LEU A 50 -1.76 -1.77 -29.76
CA LEU A 50 -2.17 -3.02 -29.12
C LEU A 50 -3.66 -2.92 -28.73
N PRO A 51 -4.58 -3.08 -29.68
CA PRO A 51 -5.99 -2.73 -29.50
C PRO A 51 -6.74 -3.60 -28.49
N CYS A 52 -6.23 -4.78 -28.16
CA CYS A 52 -6.86 -5.71 -27.21
C CYS A 52 -6.19 -5.72 -25.84
N LEU A 53 -5.13 -4.94 -25.63
CA LEU A 53 -4.38 -4.95 -24.38
C LEU A 53 -5.21 -4.33 -23.25
N LYS A 54 -5.43 -5.11 -22.19
CA LYS A 54 -6.17 -4.72 -20.99
C LYS A 54 -5.26 -4.59 -19.77
N THR A 55 -4.20 -5.38 -19.71
CA THR A 55 -3.27 -5.38 -18.57
C THR A 55 -1.85 -5.19 -19.06
N LEU A 56 -1.17 -4.20 -18.50
CA LEU A 56 0.21 -3.84 -18.82
C LEU A 56 1.03 -3.71 -17.55
N ASP A 57 2.04 -4.56 -17.41
CA ASP A 57 3.01 -4.52 -16.32
C ASP A 57 4.38 -4.17 -16.89
N ILE A 58 4.99 -3.07 -16.45
CA ILE A 58 6.29 -2.62 -16.96
C ILE A 58 7.21 -2.28 -15.79
N ALA A 59 8.42 -2.85 -15.80
CA ALA A 59 9.53 -2.42 -14.96
C ALA A 59 10.60 -1.75 -15.82
N ILE A 60 11.04 -0.57 -15.38
CA ILE A 60 11.93 0.30 -16.15
C ILE A 60 13.10 0.72 -15.27
N TYR A 61 14.29 0.40 -15.75
CA TYR A 61 15.54 0.68 -15.03
C TYR A 61 16.23 1.97 -15.52
N THR A 62 15.72 2.58 -16.58
CA THR A 62 16.40 3.61 -17.39
C THR A 62 15.40 4.53 -18.11
N ASN A 63 15.84 5.73 -18.50
CA ASN A 63 14.97 6.80 -19.03
C ASN A 63 14.69 6.62 -20.54
N PRO A 64 13.51 7.03 -21.11
CA PRO A 64 12.44 7.85 -20.53
C PRO A 64 11.07 7.16 -20.31
N LEU A 65 10.33 7.68 -19.32
CA LEU A 65 8.89 7.42 -19.12
C LEU A 65 8.02 7.83 -20.33
N VAL A 66 8.52 8.70 -21.20
CA VAL A 66 7.89 9.05 -22.50
C VAL A 66 7.52 7.80 -23.30
N ASN A 67 8.36 6.77 -23.30
CA ASN A 67 8.08 5.53 -24.03
C ASN A 67 6.87 4.79 -23.45
N VAL A 68 6.71 4.79 -22.13
CA VAL A 68 5.54 4.20 -21.47
C VAL A 68 4.29 4.91 -21.92
N PHE A 69 4.27 6.24 -21.89
CA PHE A 69 3.09 7.01 -22.31
C PHE A 69 2.77 6.81 -23.80
N LYS A 70 3.79 6.60 -24.65
CA LYS A 70 3.58 6.20 -26.06
C LYS A 70 3.00 4.80 -26.22
N LEU A 71 3.41 3.83 -25.40
CA LEU A 71 2.81 2.49 -25.39
C LEU A 71 1.38 2.53 -24.88
N VAL A 72 1.14 3.22 -23.77
CA VAL A 72 -0.18 3.39 -23.18
C VAL A 72 -1.16 4.05 -24.15
N SER A 73 -0.74 5.10 -24.88
CA SER A 73 -1.60 5.77 -25.86
C SER A 73 -1.97 4.87 -27.05
N GLY A 74 -1.14 3.85 -27.33
CA GLY A 74 -1.43 2.79 -28.31
C GLY A 74 -2.37 1.68 -27.82
N CYS A 75 -2.83 1.72 -26.57
CA CYS A 75 -3.60 0.66 -25.90
C CYS A 75 -4.99 1.18 -25.46
N PRO A 76 -5.96 1.31 -26.39
CA PRO A 76 -7.25 1.95 -26.12
C PRO A 76 -8.17 1.18 -25.14
N MET A 77 -7.86 -0.08 -24.82
CA MET A 77 -8.66 -0.93 -23.92
C MET A 77 -7.98 -1.17 -22.57
N LEU A 78 -6.96 -0.37 -22.23
CA LEU A 78 -6.14 -0.60 -21.04
C LEU A 78 -6.94 -0.35 -19.75
N GLU A 79 -7.11 -1.38 -18.94
CA GLU A 79 -7.84 -1.34 -17.66
C GLU A 79 -6.92 -1.44 -16.44
N SER A 80 -5.73 -2.03 -16.59
CA SER A 80 -4.77 -2.24 -15.50
C SER A 80 -3.35 -1.88 -15.93
N LEU A 81 -2.71 -0.97 -15.20
CA LEU A 81 -1.32 -0.55 -15.43
C LEU A 81 -0.51 -0.75 -14.14
N SER A 82 0.59 -1.49 -14.23
CA SER A 82 1.62 -1.54 -13.20
C SER A 82 2.91 -0.99 -13.77
N LEU A 83 3.47 0.02 -13.10
CA LEU A 83 4.68 0.70 -13.53
C LEU A 83 5.67 0.76 -12.36
N GLU A 84 6.82 0.13 -12.55
CA GLU A 84 7.97 0.22 -11.66
C GLU A 84 9.08 1.04 -12.34
N VAL A 85 9.60 2.05 -11.65
CA VAL A 85 10.59 2.99 -12.18
C VAL A 85 11.76 3.07 -11.22
N GLN A 86 12.97 2.72 -11.69
CA GLN A 86 14.18 2.76 -10.86
C GLN A 86 15.07 4.00 -11.07
N CYS A 87 14.75 4.90 -12.00
CA CYS A 87 15.59 6.04 -12.32
C CYS A 87 14.78 7.27 -12.77
N CYS A 88 14.58 8.23 -11.87
CA CYS A 88 14.02 9.54 -12.20
C CYS A 88 15.14 10.60 -12.13
N GLN A 89 15.79 10.89 -13.26
CA GLN A 89 16.84 11.91 -13.36
C GLN A 89 16.36 13.29 -13.85
N TYR A 90 15.07 13.43 -14.18
CA TYR A 90 14.53 14.65 -14.79
C TYR A 90 13.36 15.21 -14.00
N GLU A 91 13.28 16.54 -13.96
CA GLU A 91 12.25 17.37 -13.32
C GLU A 91 10.99 17.51 -14.21
N GLU A 92 10.46 16.41 -14.73
CA GLU A 92 9.20 16.45 -15.50
C GLU A 92 8.03 15.97 -14.65
N ASP A 93 6.91 16.69 -14.78
CA ASP A 93 5.64 16.28 -14.22
C ASP A 93 5.02 15.15 -15.08
N TYR A 94 4.42 14.17 -14.41
CA TYR A 94 3.82 13.01 -15.06
C TYR A 94 2.31 13.09 -15.00
N LEU A 95 1.68 13.27 -16.17
CA LEU A 95 0.22 13.25 -16.31
C LEU A 95 -0.27 11.86 -16.71
N PHE A 96 -1.07 11.24 -15.85
CA PHE A 96 -1.82 10.04 -16.16
C PHE A 96 -3.24 10.42 -16.54
N ASP A 97 -3.48 10.59 -17.84
CA ASP A 97 -4.81 10.82 -18.43
C ASP A 97 -5.26 9.57 -19.22
N ILE A 98 -5.79 8.59 -18.49
CA ILE A 98 -6.13 7.26 -19.03
C ILE A 98 -7.54 6.90 -18.53
N PRO A 99 -8.60 7.37 -19.20
CA PRO A 99 -9.97 7.23 -18.69
C PRO A 99 -10.46 5.79 -18.65
N THR A 100 -9.83 4.85 -19.36
CA THR A 100 -10.19 3.42 -19.32
C THR A 100 -9.65 2.68 -18.10
N LEU A 101 -8.72 3.30 -17.37
CA LEU A 101 -7.96 2.65 -16.32
C LEU A 101 -8.82 2.42 -15.07
N LYS A 102 -8.85 1.18 -14.59
CA LYS A 102 -9.51 0.75 -13.34
C LYS A 102 -8.52 0.43 -12.25
N ARG A 103 -7.28 0.05 -12.59
CA ARG A 103 -6.22 -0.29 -11.63
C ARG A 103 -4.90 0.34 -12.03
N LEU A 104 -4.27 1.02 -11.08
CA LEU A 104 -2.96 1.64 -11.25
C LEU A 104 -2.04 1.21 -10.11
N LYS A 105 -0.84 0.74 -10.44
CA LYS A 105 0.25 0.53 -9.48
C LYS A 105 1.47 1.33 -9.93
N LEU A 106 1.95 2.20 -9.06
CA LEU A 106 3.14 3.00 -9.29
C LEU A 106 4.17 2.71 -8.21
N THR A 107 5.33 2.19 -8.59
CA THR A 107 6.47 1.99 -7.68
C THR A 107 7.64 2.82 -8.16
N LEU A 108 8.04 3.82 -7.37
CA LEU A 108 9.03 4.81 -7.78
C LEU A 108 10.27 4.71 -6.87
N TYR A 109 11.42 4.34 -7.42
CA TYR A 109 12.70 4.35 -6.71
C TYR A 109 13.57 5.49 -7.25
N CYS A 110 13.60 6.61 -6.53
CA CYS A 110 14.42 7.77 -6.88
C CYS A 110 15.69 7.81 -6.04
N SER A 111 16.86 8.04 -6.67
CA SER A 111 18.15 8.20 -5.98
C SER A 111 18.45 9.64 -5.55
N GLN A 112 17.90 10.65 -6.22
CA GLN A 112 18.16 12.08 -5.96
C GLN A 112 16.96 12.83 -5.31
N SER A 113 17.17 14.10 -4.98
CA SER A 113 16.30 14.99 -4.18
C SER A 113 15.29 15.77 -5.03
N PHE A 114 14.60 15.12 -5.98
CA PHE A 114 13.62 15.79 -6.84
C PHE A 114 12.18 15.65 -6.33
N SER A 115 11.40 16.70 -6.57
CA SER A 115 9.97 16.80 -6.30
C SER A 115 9.19 16.95 -7.61
N ASN A 116 9.14 15.90 -8.44
CA ASN A 116 8.24 15.89 -9.59
C ASN A 116 6.79 15.79 -9.11
N THR A 117 5.87 16.33 -9.91
CA THR A 117 4.43 16.16 -9.68
C THR A 117 3.92 14.98 -10.48
N VAL A 118 3.17 14.09 -9.84
CA VAL A 118 2.41 13.03 -10.50
C VAL A 118 0.94 13.43 -10.45
N ILE A 119 0.37 13.73 -11.61
CA ILE A 119 -1.02 14.17 -11.77
C ILE A 119 -1.84 12.97 -12.23
N LEU A 120 -2.89 12.62 -11.48
CA LEU A 120 -3.79 11.52 -11.79
C LEU A 120 -5.15 12.07 -12.23
N ASN A 121 -5.43 11.95 -13.54
CA ASN A 121 -6.73 12.23 -14.17
C ASN A 121 -7.28 10.91 -14.76
N VAL A 122 -7.82 10.06 -13.89
CA VAL A 122 -8.22 8.69 -14.18
C VAL A 122 -9.61 8.43 -13.55
N PRO A 123 -10.69 8.96 -14.15
CA PRO A 123 -12.02 9.03 -13.53
C PRO A 123 -12.61 7.67 -13.16
N ASN A 124 -12.25 6.61 -13.89
CA ASN A 124 -12.75 5.24 -13.68
C ASN A 124 -11.82 4.37 -12.82
N LEU A 125 -10.80 4.96 -12.20
CA LEU A 125 -9.86 4.22 -11.35
C LEU A 125 -10.56 3.70 -10.10
N GLU A 126 -10.52 2.39 -9.86
CA GLU A 126 -11.12 1.73 -8.70
C GLU A 126 -10.08 1.40 -7.62
N TYR A 127 -8.84 1.14 -8.03
CA TYR A 127 -7.72 0.75 -7.17
C TYR A 127 -6.43 1.49 -7.52
N LEU A 128 -5.77 2.05 -6.50
CA LEU A 128 -4.48 2.71 -6.61
C LEU A 128 -3.46 2.09 -5.66
N PHE A 129 -2.28 1.75 -6.18
CA PHE A 129 -1.10 1.45 -5.38
C PHE A 129 -0.01 2.47 -5.65
N ILE A 130 0.61 3.00 -4.60
CA ILE A 130 1.80 3.86 -4.69
C ILE A 130 2.87 3.30 -3.74
N GLY A 131 4.09 3.07 -4.24
CA GLY A 131 5.17 2.56 -3.41
C GLY A 131 6.57 3.02 -3.81
N GLY A 132 7.57 2.54 -3.08
CA GLY A 132 8.98 2.92 -3.24
C GLY A 132 9.36 4.10 -2.34
N ASN A 133 9.92 5.16 -2.91
CA ASN A 133 10.35 6.36 -2.20
C ASN A 133 9.31 7.48 -2.38
N LEU A 134 8.75 8.01 -1.28
CA LEU A 134 7.85 9.17 -1.38
C LEU A 134 8.67 10.46 -1.51
N ARG A 135 8.96 10.84 -2.76
CA ARG A 135 9.65 12.11 -3.09
C ARG A 135 8.87 13.00 -4.06
N SER A 136 7.89 12.44 -4.75
CA SER A 136 7.00 13.17 -5.67
C SER A 136 5.74 13.66 -4.96
N LEU A 137 5.22 14.80 -5.42
CA LEU A 137 3.89 15.28 -5.05
C LEU A 137 2.84 14.55 -5.90
N PHE A 138 1.83 13.97 -5.26
CA PHE A 138 0.71 13.35 -5.97
C PHE A 138 -0.49 14.28 -5.95
N VAL A 139 -0.96 14.66 -7.14
CA VAL A 139 -2.16 15.49 -7.34
C VAL A 139 -3.26 14.62 -7.90
N MET A 140 -4.33 14.48 -7.13
CA MET A 140 -5.53 13.71 -7.52
C MET A 140 -6.53 14.68 -8.18
N GLU A 141 -6.50 14.82 -9.51
CA GLU A 141 -7.40 15.72 -10.24
C GLU A 141 -8.80 15.12 -10.39
N ASP A 142 -8.90 13.97 -11.06
CA ASP A 142 -10.13 13.19 -11.14
C ASP A 142 -9.83 11.72 -10.85
N VAL A 143 -10.18 11.31 -9.63
CA VAL A 143 -10.13 9.92 -9.16
C VAL A 143 -11.48 9.54 -8.54
N SER A 144 -12.56 10.06 -9.12
CA SER A 144 -13.91 10.01 -8.53
C SER A 144 -14.42 8.59 -8.23
N SER A 145 -13.96 7.59 -8.99
CA SER A 145 -14.33 6.17 -8.79
C SER A 145 -13.45 5.42 -7.79
N LEU A 146 -12.42 6.07 -7.20
CA LEU A 146 -11.42 5.39 -6.40
C LEU A 146 -12.01 4.85 -5.09
N VAL A 147 -11.98 3.53 -4.93
CA VAL A 147 -12.54 2.84 -3.76
C VAL A 147 -11.46 2.42 -2.78
N GLU A 148 -10.33 1.94 -3.29
CA GLU A 148 -9.26 1.35 -2.51
C GLU A 148 -7.90 1.92 -2.89
N ALA A 149 -7.12 2.28 -1.89
CA ALA A 149 -5.75 2.71 -2.07
C ALA A 149 -4.79 1.91 -1.18
N SER A 150 -3.60 1.66 -1.68
CA SER A 150 -2.50 1.07 -0.93
C SER A 150 -1.25 1.91 -1.11
N VAL A 151 -0.59 2.28 -0.01
CA VAL A 151 0.66 3.04 -0.02
C VAL A 151 1.73 2.26 0.72
N SER A 152 2.93 2.12 0.14
CA SER A 152 4.01 1.31 0.73
C SER A 152 5.36 1.96 0.49
N PHE A 153 5.87 2.67 1.50
CA PHE A 153 7.09 3.46 1.36
C PHE A 153 8.26 2.88 2.17
N THR A 154 9.41 2.80 1.52
CA THR A 154 10.70 2.40 2.11
C THR A 154 11.51 3.59 2.62
N ASN A 155 11.19 4.79 2.15
CA ASN A 155 11.81 6.03 2.60
C ASN A 155 10.79 7.17 2.51
N LEU A 156 10.66 7.92 3.61
CA LEU A 156 9.80 9.09 3.74
C LEU A 156 10.68 10.25 4.18
N SER A 157 11.31 10.90 3.22
CA SER A 157 12.19 12.03 3.48
C SER A 157 11.42 13.32 3.85
N ILE A 158 10.13 13.41 3.52
CA ILE A 158 9.36 14.66 3.55
C ILE A 158 7.91 14.41 4.00
N GLY A 159 7.56 14.83 5.22
CA GLY A 159 6.26 14.52 5.81
C GLY A 159 5.06 15.26 5.22
N TYR A 160 5.25 16.44 4.63
CA TYR A 160 4.14 17.16 4.00
C TYR A 160 3.61 16.41 2.76
N LEU A 161 4.46 15.67 2.03
CA LEU A 161 4.05 14.86 0.88
C LEU A 161 3.09 13.74 1.30
N TRP A 162 3.32 13.15 2.48
CA TRP A 162 2.41 12.16 3.03
C TRP A 162 1.03 12.75 3.34
N ALA A 163 0.99 13.94 3.94
CA ALA A 163 -0.26 14.63 4.25
C ALA A 163 -1.03 15.02 2.97
N GLU A 164 -0.36 15.55 1.95
CA GLU A 164 -0.99 15.88 0.66
C GLU A 164 -1.47 14.62 -0.08
N LEU A 165 -0.70 13.53 -0.07
CA LEU A 165 -1.14 12.26 -0.64
C LEU A 165 -2.42 11.75 0.04
N LEU A 166 -2.46 11.71 1.39
CA LEU A 166 -3.66 11.30 2.12
C LEU A 166 -4.85 12.24 1.88
N LYS A 167 -4.60 13.52 1.63
CA LYS A 167 -5.65 14.49 1.34
C LYS A 167 -6.27 14.22 -0.02
N GLY A 168 -5.47 13.85 -1.01
CA GLY A 168 -5.95 13.34 -2.30
C GLY A 168 -6.73 12.03 -2.18
N LEU A 169 -6.40 11.19 -1.19
CA LEU A 169 -7.07 9.90 -0.94
C LEU A 169 -8.30 10.00 -0.03
N ASN A 170 -8.83 11.19 0.28
CA ASN A 170 -9.94 11.34 1.23
C ASN A 170 -11.25 10.59 0.84
N GLY A 171 -11.44 10.32 -0.46
CA GLY A 171 -12.63 9.68 -1.01
C GLY A 171 -12.67 8.16 -0.80
N VAL A 172 -11.52 7.53 -0.50
CA VAL A 172 -11.41 6.07 -0.49
C VAL A 172 -12.14 5.45 0.70
N LYS A 173 -12.67 4.25 0.48
CA LYS A 173 -13.34 3.45 1.53
C LYS A 173 -12.36 2.51 2.24
N SER A 174 -11.27 2.15 1.58
CA SER A 174 -10.25 1.24 2.10
C SER A 174 -8.86 1.82 1.84
N LEU A 175 -8.05 1.91 2.89
CA LEU A 175 -6.66 2.32 2.80
C LEU A 175 -5.76 1.25 3.46
N SER A 176 -4.77 0.78 2.73
CA SER A 176 -3.63 0.03 3.30
C SER A 176 -2.41 0.94 3.28
N ALA A 177 -1.75 1.11 4.41
CA ALA A 177 -0.52 1.85 4.52
C ALA A 177 0.58 0.95 5.08
N GLN A 178 1.73 0.92 4.42
CA GLN A 178 2.93 0.26 4.87
C GLN A 178 4.08 1.25 4.98
N ALA A 179 4.84 1.03 6.05
CA ALA A 179 5.78 1.94 6.63
C ALA A 179 7.08 1.19 6.98
N ASP A 180 7.97 1.04 6.01
CA ASP A 180 9.25 0.36 6.24
C ASP A 180 10.28 1.41 6.71
N GLY A 181 10.98 1.17 7.84
CA GLY A 181 12.04 2.07 8.33
C GLY A 181 11.59 3.29 9.17
N PHE A 182 10.39 3.24 9.77
CA PHE A 182 9.80 4.36 10.53
C PHE A 182 10.46 4.81 11.86
N PRO A 183 11.35 4.08 12.57
CA PRO A 183 11.81 4.57 13.88
C PRO A 183 12.61 5.89 13.83
N TYR A 184 13.03 6.34 12.64
CA TYR A 184 13.77 7.60 12.46
C TYR A 184 12.88 8.80 12.08
N LEU A 185 11.56 8.61 11.90
CA LEU A 185 10.66 9.59 11.28
C LEU A 185 9.58 10.16 12.22
N VAL A 186 9.69 9.90 13.52
CA VAL A 186 8.74 10.43 14.53
C VAL A 186 8.65 11.96 14.50
N ASN A 187 9.71 12.65 14.02
CA ASN A 187 9.73 14.11 13.82
C ASN A 187 9.34 14.57 12.41
N THR A 188 9.05 13.66 11.47
CA THR A 188 8.77 14.01 10.08
C THR A 188 7.30 14.39 9.88
N PHE A 189 6.39 13.88 10.72
CA PHE A 189 4.96 14.14 10.64
C PHE A 189 4.55 15.34 11.50
N CYS A 190 5.01 16.53 11.12
CA CYS A 190 4.61 17.79 11.77
C CYS A 190 3.23 18.30 11.34
N SER A 191 2.63 17.71 10.30
CA SER A 191 1.34 18.12 9.77
C SER A 191 0.22 17.18 10.23
N PRO A 192 -0.93 17.71 10.71
CA PRO A 192 -2.06 16.87 11.09
C PRO A 192 -2.58 16.12 9.86
N LEU A 193 -2.89 14.83 10.02
CA LEU A 193 -3.52 14.04 8.97
C LEU A 193 -4.84 14.71 8.51
N PRO A 194 -5.22 14.63 7.23
CA PRO A 194 -6.54 15.08 6.78
C PRO A 194 -7.65 14.25 7.42
N ILE A 195 -8.89 14.76 7.43
CA ILE A 195 -10.05 13.99 7.88
C ILE A 195 -10.45 13.02 6.76
N LEU A 196 -10.39 11.73 7.05
CA LEU A 196 -10.69 10.63 6.12
C LEU A 196 -12.16 10.18 6.32
N THR A 197 -13.10 11.03 5.89
CA THR A 197 -14.54 10.91 6.20
C THR A 197 -15.19 9.65 5.66
N ASN A 198 -14.71 9.13 4.52
CA ASN A 198 -15.31 7.98 3.83
C ASN A 198 -14.66 6.63 4.19
N MET A 199 -13.56 6.67 4.93
CA MET A 199 -12.75 5.48 5.20
C MET A 199 -13.45 4.53 6.18
N LYS A 200 -13.66 3.29 5.73
CA LYS A 200 -14.30 2.20 6.50
C LYS A 200 -13.33 1.10 6.88
N CYS A 201 -12.31 0.86 6.05
CA CYS A 201 -11.26 -0.12 6.29
C CYS A 201 -9.91 0.57 6.30
N LEU A 202 -9.11 0.30 7.33
CA LEU A 202 -7.75 0.79 7.45
C LEU A 202 -6.83 -0.37 7.84
N GLU A 203 -5.79 -0.58 7.05
CA GLU A 203 -4.70 -1.50 7.34
C GLU A 203 -3.40 -0.71 7.52
N LEU A 204 -2.73 -0.90 8.66
CA LEU A 204 -1.51 -0.21 9.03
C LEU A 204 -0.40 -1.22 9.29
N LYS A 205 0.60 -1.25 8.43
CA LYS A 205 1.74 -2.17 8.49
C LYS A 205 3.01 -1.42 8.86
N GLY A 206 3.65 -1.77 9.97
CA GLY A 206 4.86 -1.07 10.45
C GLY A 206 4.60 0.24 11.22
N PHE A 207 3.35 0.53 11.60
CA PHE A 207 2.99 1.78 12.30
C PHE A 207 3.04 1.69 13.83
N CYS A 208 3.27 0.50 14.41
CA CYS A 208 3.18 0.27 15.85
C CYS A 208 4.09 1.15 16.72
N GLU A 209 5.16 1.70 16.15
CA GLU A 209 6.12 2.55 16.87
C GLU A 209 6.06 4.03 16.45
N SER A 210 5.13 4.37 15.55
CA SER A 210 5.04 5.71 14.95
C SER A 210 4.20 6.70 15.75
N GLY A 211 3.35 6.23 16.68
CA GLY A 211 2.32 7.06 17.32
C GLY A 211 1.20 7.53 16.39
N LEU A 212 1.21 7.16 15.09
CA LEU A 212 0.20 7.60 14.11
C LEU A 212 -1.11 6.82 14.18
N ILE A 213 -1.12 5.64 14.82
CA ILE A 213 -2.33 4.82 14.93
C ILE A 213 -3.46 5.62 15.62
N SER A 214 -3.15 6.37 16.68
CA SER A 214 -4.12 7.25 17.35
C SER A 214 -4.63 8.36 16.45
N GLN A 215 -3.74 9.01 15.69
CA GLN A 215 -4.14 10.04 14.73
C GLN A 215 -5.07 9.49 13.65
N PHE A 216 -4.79 8.30 13.12
CA PHE A 216 -5.67 7.64 12.15
C PHE A 216 -7.05 7.37 12.76
N LEU A 217 -7.12 6.86 13.99
CA LEU A 217 -8.39 6.64 14.67
C LEU A 217 -9.19 7.95 14.86
N GLU A 218 -8.53 9.02 15.31
CA GLU A 218 -9.14 10.34 15.52
C GLU A 218 -9.64 10.96 14.21
N ARG A 219 -8.94 10.75 13.09
CA ARG A 219 -9.21 11.40 11.81
C ARG A 219 -10.07 10.57 10.86
N SER A 220 -10.53 9.40 11.30
CA SER A 220 -11.32 8.45 10.48
C SER A 220 -12.66 8.13 11.13
N PRO A 221 -13.61 9.08 11.20
CA PRO A 221 -14.82 8.94 12.01
C PRO A 221 -15.75 7.79 11.59
N ALA A 222 -15.71 7.38 10.31
CA ALA A 222 -16.53 6.30 9.75
C ALA A 222 -15.84 4.91 9.78
N LEU A 223 -14.67 4.80 10.40
CA LEU A 223 -13.86 3.58 10.39
C LEU A 223 -14.59 2.41 11.06
N LYS A 224 -14.69 1.28 10.35
CA LYS A 224 -15.35 0.05 10.79
C LYS A 224 -14.40 -1.09 11.08
N HIS A 225 -13.33 -1.17 10.30
CA HIS A 225 -12.37 -2.27 10.33
C HIS A 225 -10.96 -1.70 10.42
N LEU A 226 -10.25 -2.05 11.49
CA LEU A 226 -8.84 -1.71 11.69
C LEU A 226 -8.00 -2.99 11.67
N CYS A 227 -6.99 -3.02 10.82
CA CYS A 227 -5.94 -4.04 10.80
C CYS A 227 -4.60 -3.37 11.12
N ILE A 228 -3.87 -3.91 12.09
CA ILE A 228 -2.52 -3.47 12.44
C ILE A 228 -1.60 -4.67 12.27
N GLU A 229 -0.51 -4.49 11.55
CA GLU A 229 0.51 -5.51 11.31
C GLU A 229 1.89 -4.98 11.72
N LYS A 230 2.60 -5.76 12.54
CA LYS A 230 4.02 -5.50 12.77
C LYS A 230 4.83 -6.06 11.62
N VAL A 231 5.64 -5.19 11.02
CA VAL A 231 6.59 -5.52 9.95
C VAL A 231 7.96 -5.07 10.45
N TYR A 232 8.88 -6.02 10.62
CA TYR A 232 10.28 -5.85 11.06
C TYR A 232 10.58 -5.66 12.56
N GLU A 233 11.79 -6.12 12.90
CA GLU A 233 12.46 -6.02 14.20
C GLU A 233 13.81 -5.36 13.92
N LEU A 234 13.87 -4.02 13.93
CA LEU A 234 15.18 -3.36 13.88
C LEU A 234 15.87 -3.65 15.22
N LEU A 235 17.05 -4.26 15.14
CA LEU A 235 17.89 -4.76 16.24
C LEU A 235 18.41 -3.69 17.22
N LEU A 236 17.81 -2.51 17.26
CA LEU A 236 18.22 -1.42 18.14
C LEU A 236 16.97 -0.75 18.72
N GLN A 237 16.23 -1.48 19.57
CA GLN A 237 15.38 -0.81 20.55
C GLN A 237 16.31 -0.16 21.59
N GLU A 238 16.69 1.10 21.33
CA GLU A 238 17.18 1.98 22.37
C GLU A 238 16.17 1.97 23.54
N PRO A 239 16.62 1.74 24.79
CA PRO A 239 15.72 1.67 25.94
C PRO A 239 15.09 3.05 26.19
N GLY A 240 13.81 3.21 25.85
CA GLY A 240 13.05 4.44 26.11
C GLY A 240 11.94 4.80 25.13
N TYR A 241 11.86 4.14 23.96
CA TYR A 241 10.81 4.46 22.97
C TYR A 241 9.44 3.93 23.42
N THR A 242 8.52 4.85 23.70
CA THR A 242 7.11 4.53 23.97
C THR A 242 6.35 4.48 22.64
N SER A 243 5.92 3.28 22.25
CA SER A 243 5.42 2.99 20.90
C SER A 243 3.90 3.20 20.73
N TRP A 244 3.12 3.25 21.81
CA TRP A 244 1.71 3.62 21.79
C TRP A 244 1.48 4.98 22.45
N ILE A 245 0.80 5.88 21.73
CA ILE A 245 0.38 7.19 22.25
C ILE A 245 -1.13 7.16 22.40
N GLU A 246 -1.59 7.14 23.65
CA GLU A 246 -3.02 7.15 23.94
C GLU A 246 -3.66 8.48 23.49
N PRO A 247 -4.76 8.43 22.72
CA PRO A 247 -5.54 9.62 22.36
C PRO A 247 -6.00 10.41 23.59
N LYS A 248 -6.05 11.74 23.50
CA LYS A 248 -6.56 12.60 24.59
C LYS A 248 -8.05 12.37 24.89
N SER A 249 -8.79 11.93 23.88
CA SER A 249 -10.21 11.60 23.97
C SER A 249 -10.50 10.37 23.12
N VAL A 250 -11.50 9.58 23.48
CA VAL A 250 -11.90 8.40 22.70
C VAL A 250 -12.33 8.81 21.28
N PRO A 251 -11.67 8.30 20.23
CA PRO A 251 -11.99 8.63 18.85
C PRO A 251 -13.46 8.33 18.48
N PRO A 252 -14.12 9.18 17.67
CA PRO A 252 -15.53 8.99 17.31
C PRO A 252 -15.85 7.64 16.69
N CYS A 253 -14.94 7.11 15.86
CA CYS A 253 -15.10 5.81 15.22
C CYS A 253 -15.22 4.67 16.25
N MET A 254 -14.46 4.71 17.35
CA MET A 254 -14.51 3.69 18.40
C MET A 254 -15.85 3.68 19.14
N LEU A 255 -16.48 4.84 19.27
CA LEU A 255 -17.77 4.97 19.93
C LEU A 255 -18.94 4.48 19.06
N THR A 256 -18.83 4.62 17.73
CA THR A 256 -20.01 4.54 16.84
C THR A 256 -19.88 3.57 15.67
N ASN A 257 -18.67 3.28 15.16
CA ASN A 257 -18.48 2.59 13.88
C ASN A 257 -17.51 1.39 13.93
N LEU A 258 -16.50 1.40 14.80
CA LEU A 258 -15.42 0.41 14.82
C LEU A 258 -15.91 -0.94 15.33
N THR A 259 -16.15 -1.86 14.41
CA THR A 259 -16.71 -3.19 14.72
C THR A 259 -15.65 -4.28 14.78
N THR A 260 -14.52 -4.14 14.09
CA THR A 260 -13.46 -5.15 14.12
C THR A 260 -12.07 -4.54 14.25
N VAL A 261 -11.26 -5.16 15.10
CA VAL A 261 -9.82 -4.90 15.20
C VAL A 261 -9.07 -6.21 14.95
N LYS A 262 -8.07 -6.16 14.07
CA LYS A 262 -7.16 -7.28 13.80
C LYS A 262 -5.74 -6.83 14.09
N PHE A 263 -5.04 -7.55 14.96
CA PHE A 263 -3.65 -7.31 15.30
C PHE A 263 -2.83 -8.52 14.82
N LEU A 264 -2.07 -8.30 13.75
CA LEU A 264 -1.16 -9.25 13.14
C LEU A 264 0.23 -9.10 13.75
N ASN A 265 0.93 -10.24 13.88
CA ASN A 265 2.32 -10.29 14.37
C ASN A 265 2.49 -9.66 15.76
N CYS A 266 1.53 -9.94 16.66
CA CYS A 266 1.56 -9.45 18.03
C CYS A 266 2.65 -10.19 18.82
N LYS A 267 3.59 -9.43 19.39
CA LYS A 267 4.72 -9.97 20.18
C LYS A 267 4.46 -9.88 21.69
N GLY A 268 3.32 -9.30 22.09
CA GLY A 268 2.98 -9.12 23.51
C GLY A 268 3.83 -8.07 24.20
N HIS A 269 4.41 -7.14 23.44
CA HIS A 269 5.16 -6.02 24.01
C HIS A 269 4.20 -5.09 24.76
N LYS A 270 4.74 -4.27 25.67
CA LYS A 270 3.93 -3.33 26.47
C LYS A 270 3.01 -2.46 25.60
N CYS A 271 3.50 -1.94 24.48
CA CYS A 271 2.70 -1.15 23.53
C CYS A 271 1.56 -1.93 22.89
N ASP A 272 1.78 -3.20 22.53
CA ASP A 272 0.75 -4.07 21.94
C ASP A 272 -0.41 -4.23 22.92
N ILE A 273 -0.06 -4.56 24.16
CA ILE A 273 -1.03 -4.77 25.22
C ILE A 273 -1.74 -3.46 25.57
N GLN A 274 -1.03 -2.33 25.62
CA GLN A 274 -1.64 -1.00 25.86
C GLN A 274 -2.68 -0.65 24.79
N PHE A 275 -2.35 -0.84 23.51
CA PHE A 275 -3.32 -0.61 22.43
C PHE A 275 -4.54 -1.54 22.57
N LEU A 276 -4.33 -2.83 22.83
CA LEU A 276 -5.42 -3.80 22.96
C LEU A 276 -6.33 -3.49 24.16
N VAL A 277 -5.74 -3.12 25.31
CA VAL A 277 -6.46 -2.66 26.51
C VAL A 277 -7.29 -1.43 26.17
N TYR A 278 -6.69 -0.45 25.50
CA TYR A 278 -7.38 0.77 25.09
C TYR A 278 -8.54 0.48 24.14
N ALA A 279 -8.33 -0.37 23.12
CA ALA A 279 -9.35 -0.74 22.15
C ALA A 279 -10.54 -1.45 22.81
N LEU A 280 -10.27 -2.47 23.63
CA LEU A 280 -11.30 -3.23 24.35
C LEU A 280 -12.06 -2.37 25.36
N GLY A 281 -11.36 -1.50 26.08
CA GLY A 281 -11.92 -0.66 27.14
C GLY A 281 -12.72 0.55 26.66
N ASN A 282 -12.55 0.98 25.40
CA ASN A 282 -13.17 2.21 24.88
C ASN A 282 -14.09 2.03 23.67
N ALA A 283 -13.92 0.97 22.87
CA ALA A 283 -14.73 0.79 21.67
C ALA A 283 -16.10 0.17 21.99
N LYS A 284 -17.17 0.99 21.91
CA LYS A 284 -18.52 0.64 22.39
C LYS A 284 -19.29 -0.30 21.45
N VAL A 285 -18.97 -0.30 20.17
CA VAL A 285 -19.64 -1.11 19.14
C VAL A 285 -18.76 -2.24 18.57
N LEU A 286 -17.65 -2.53 19.25
CA LEU A 286 -16.68 -3.53 18.83
C LEU A 286 -17.26 -4.94 18.96
N LYS A 287 -17.28 -5.69 17.87
CA LYS A 287 -17.81 -7.06 17.80
C LYS A 287 -16.72 -8.11 17.85
N LYS A 288 -15.53 -7.81 17.30
CA LYS A 288 -14.46 -8.79 17.18
C LYS A 288 -13.08 -8.17 17.30
N VAL A 289 -12.26 -8.73 18.17
CA VAL A 289 -10.80 -8.53 18.20
C VAL A 289 -10.12 -9.82 17.79
N THR A 290 -9.26 -9.78 16.79
CA THR A 290 -8.43 -10.92 16.39
C THR A 290 -6.97 -10.61 16.66
N VAL A 291 -6.30 -11.42 17.47
CA VAL A 291 -4.86 -11.28 17.76
C VAL A 291 -4.14 -12.51 17.21
N ILE A 292 -3.15 -12.26 16.34
CA ILE A 292 -2.28 -13.30 15.81
C ILE A 292 -0.91 -13.14 16.47
N TRP A 293 -0.51 -14.14 17.26
CA TRP A 293 0.75 -14.12 17.99
C TRP A 293 1.89 -14.58 17.08
N GLU A 294 3.00 -13.85 17.09
CA GLU A 294 4.23 -14.20 16.35
C GLU A 294 5.36 -14.49 17.34
N SER A 295 6.15 -15.54 17.08
CA SER A 295 7.42 -15.83 17.80
C SER A 295 7.34 -15.94 19.34
N LEU A 296 6.14 -16.06 19.93
CA LEU A 296 5.96 -16.29 21.37
C LEU A 296 5.94 -17.78 21.73
N SER A 297 6.47 -18.15 22.91
CA SER A 297 6.28 -19.51 23.45
C SER A 297 4.81 -19.78 23.77
N PHE A 298 4.40 -21.05 23.72
CA PHE A 298 3.02 -21.45 24.02
C PHE A 298 2.54 -20.95 25.39
N GLU A 299 3.38 -21.07 26.42
CA GLU A 299 3.10 -20.58 27.78
C GLU A 299 2.87 -19.07 27.82
N LYS A 300 3.72 -18.28 27.15
CA LYS A 300 3.56 -16.82 27.07
C LYS A 300 2.27 -16.44 26.32
N ARG A 301 1.99 -17.09 25.19
CA ARG A 301 0.74 -16.89 24.42
C ARG A 301 -0.49 -17.16 25.29
N MET A 302 -0.48 -18.28 26.02
CA MET A 302 -1.59 -18.65 26.90
C MET A 302 -1.76 -17.65 28.05
N HIS A 303 -0.65 -17.23 28.68
CA HIS A 303 -0.68 -16.25 29.75
C HIS A 303 -1.25 -14.90 29.30
N LEU A 304 -0.75 -14.36 28.19
CA LEU A 304 -1.24 -13.08 27.63
C LEU A 304 -2.69 -13.18 27.15
N SER A 305 -3.06 -14.28 26.51
CA SER A 305 -4.45 -14.50 26.08
C SER A 305 -5.39 -14.56 27.29
N ALA A 306 -5.00 -15.25 28.37
CA ALA A 306 -5.77 -15.29 29.61
C ALA A 306 -5.87 -13.92 30.30
N GLN A 307 -4.84 -13.08 30.22
CA GLN A 307 -4.90 -11.70 30.70
C GLN A 307 -5.89 -10.86 29.89
N LEU A 308 -5.79 -10.89 28.56
CA LEU A 308 -6.66 -10.12 27.66
C LEU A 308 -8.15 -10.53 27.80
N LEU A 309 -8.43 -11.82 28.01
CA LEU A 309 -9.80 -12.30 28.23
C LEU A 309 -10.46 -11.77 29.49
N LYS A 310 -9.66 -11.45 30.53
CA LYS A 310 -10.14 -10.90 31.81
C LYS A 310 -10.38 -9.39 31.78
N LEU A 311 -9.96 -8.70 30.72
CA LEU A 311 -10.13 -7.25 30.62
C LEU A 311 -11.60 -6.87 30.50
N PRO A 312 -12.02 -5.74 31.13
CA PRO A 312 -13.34 -5.19 30.91
C PRO A 312 -13.48 -4.77 29.44
N ARG A 313 -14.69 -4.95 28.89
CA ARG A 313 -15.02 -4.60 27.51
C ARG A 313 -16.07 -3.51 27.51
N ALA A 314 -15.84 -2.44 26.75
CA ALA A 314 -16.86 -1.41 26.53
C ALA A 314 -18.06 -1.96 25.75
N SER A 315 -17.81 -2.89 24.84
CA SER A 315 -18.86 -3.62 24.12
C SER A 315 -19.02 -5.03 24.68
N GLN A 316 -20.23 -5.37 25.12
CA GLN A 316 -20.56 -6.71 25.65
C GLN A 316 -20.57 -7.78 24.55
N ASP A 317 -20.82 -7.38 23.30
CA ASP A 317 -20.85 -8.28 22.14
C ASP A 317 -19.45 -8.58 21.58
N CYS A 318 -18.39 -8.00 22.17
CA CYS A 318 -17.04 -8.16 21.66
C CYS A 318 -16.47 -9.54 21.96
N GLU A 319 -16.20 -10.32 20.92
CA GLU A 319 -15.44 -11.57 20.99
C GLU A 319 -13.94 -11.33 20.79
N ILE A 320 -13.09 -12.04 21.53
CA ILE A 320 -11.64 -12.03 21.35
C ILE A 320 -11.20 -13.38 20.78
N CYS A 321 -10.61 -13.38 19.59
CA CYS A 321 -10.08 -14.56 18.93
C CYS A 321 -8.55 -14.51 18.91
N PHE A 322 -7.91 -15.56 19.41
CA PHE A 322 -6.46 -15.73 19.34
C PHE A 322 -6.11 -16.77 18.29
N LEU A 323 -5.17 -16.46 17.41
CA LEU A 323 -4.62 -17.39 16.42
C LEU A 323 -3.12 -17.53 16.67
N GLY A 324 -2.62 -18.77 16.62
CA GLY A 324 -1.18 -19.02 16.50
C GLY A 324 -0.77 -18.97 15.03
N GLU A 325 0.51 -18.68 14.74
CA GLU A 325 1.07 -18.89 13.41
C GLU A 325 0.68 -20.26 12.86
N LYS A 326 0.17 -20.29 11.63
CA LYS A 326 0.24 -21.51 10.82
C LYS A 326 1.73 -21.75 10.60
N THR A 327 2.28 -22.77 11.23
CA THR A 327 3.56 -23.32 10.81
C THR A 327 3.41 -23.76 9.35
N TYR A 328 3.99 -23.00 8.41
CA TYR A 328 4.35 -23.54 7.11
C TYR A 328 5.48 -24.54 7.37
N VAL A 329 5.12 -25.78 7.70
CA VAL A 329 6.06 -26.88 7.58
C VAL A 329 6.00 -27.30 6.12
N ASP A 330 6.94 -26.80 5.33
CA ASP A 330 7.24 -27.35 4.02
C ASP A 330 7.83 -28.76 4.23
N LEU A 331 6.96 -29.75 4.42
CA LEU A 331 7.32 -31.16 4.33
C LEU A 331 7.48 -31.53 2.86
N ARG A 332 8.50 -30.98 2.20
CA ARG A 332 9.11 -31.66 1.05
C ARG A 332 10.15 -32.61 1.60
N LEU A 333 9.65 -33.81 1.91
CA LEU A 333 10.46 -35.00 2.06
C LEU A 333 11.36 -35.12 0.83
N VAL A 334 12.66 -35.10 1.10
CA VAL A 334 13.70 -35.59 0.20
C VAL A 334 13.40 -37.06 -0.07
N HIS A 335 13.11 -37.39 -1.33
CA HIS A 335 13.54 -38.63 -1.96
C HIS A 335 13.80 -38.37 -3.44
#